data_AF-A0A4Y2A4L6-F1
#
_entry.id   AF-A0A4Y2A4L6-F1
#
_cell.length_a   1.000
_cell.length_b   1.000
_cell.length_c   1.000
_cell.angle_alpha   90.00
_cell.angle_beta   90.00
_cell.angle_gamma   90.00
#
_symmetry.space_group_name_H-M   'P 1'
#
loop_
_entity.id
_entity.type
_entity.pdbx_description
1 polymer ?
#
loop_
_entity_poly.entity_id
_entity_poly.type
_entity_poly.pdbx_seq_one_letter_code
_entity_poly.pdbx_strand_id
1 'polypeptide(L)'
;MEDLISGLNLHLLNEKNSEPTFQRRNAKGWPDLTLVKGVQLARTASWKVREELSSSDHKYIHTQLGINVQNHTYTRFKTAYGGHRKFSMHFRKEIPQIQQQLHDCSTREQLDETTSFLQRAIFRCCQKAYKLKKSQTIYKGHLVDTRARH
;
A
#
# COMPACT_ATOMS: atom_id res chain seq x y z
N MET A 1 3.90 14.62 -25.17
CA MET A 1 3.45 13.53 -24.26
C MET A 1 4.61 12.65 -23.85
N GLU A 2 5.49 12.28 -24.79
CA GLU A 2 6.74 11.55 -24.49
C GLU A 2 7.64 12.28 -23.48
N ASP A 3 7.77 13.61 -23.58
CA ASP A 3 8.54 14.41 -22.61
C ASP A 3 7.99 14.33 -21.18
N LEU A 4 6.67 14.23 -21.02
CA LEU A 4 6.02 14.07 -19.72
C LEU A 4 6.29 12.68 -19.14
N ILE A 5 6.19 11.65 -19.98
CA ILE A 5 6.43 10.25 -19.60
C ILE A 5 7.89 10.11 -19.14
N SER A 6 8.83 10.66 -19.91
CA SER A 6 10.25 10.65 -19.59
C SER A 6 10.57 11.48 -18.34
N GLY A 7 10.07 12.73 -18.27
CA GLY A 7 10.33 13.64 -17.15
C GLY A 7 9.80 13.15 -15.80
N LEU A 8 8.73 12.35 -15.81
CA LEU A 8 8.16 11.73 -14.60
C LEU A 8 8.64 10.30 -14.34
N ASN A 9 9.53 9.78 -15.18
CA ASN A 9 10.04 8.41 -15.15
C ASN A 9 8.89 7.37 -15.09
N LEU A 10 7.93 7.53 -16.00
CA LEU A 10 6.80 6.63 -16.19
C LEU A 10 7.15 5.58 -17.26
N HIS A 11 6.62 4.37 -17.09
CA HIS A 11 6.74 3.28 -18.04
C HIS A 11 5.39 3.01 -18.69
N LEU A 12 5.38 2.89 -20.02
CA LEU A 12 4.21 2.50 -20.79
C LEU A 12 4.01 0.99 -20.71
N LEU A 13 2.80 0.55 -20.35
CA LEU A 13 2.43 -0.87 -20.27
C LEU A 13 1.73 -1.41 -21.51
N ASN A 14 1.22 -0.53 -22.38
CA ASN A 14 0.54 -0.94 -23.61
C ASN A 14 1.42 -1.87 -24.45
N GLU A 15 0.87 -3.02 -24.84
CA GLU A 15 1.56 -3.94 -25.74
C GLU A 15 1.52 -3.41 -27.18
N LYS A 16 2.69 -3.43 -27.85
CA LYS A 16 2.87 -2.89 -29.20
C LYS A 16 1.94 -3.54 -30.25
N ASN A 17 1.63 -4.82 -30.07
CA ASN A 17 0.85 -5.61 -31.02
C ASN A 17 -0.57 -5.89 -30.51
N SER A 18 -1.10 -5.01 -29.68
CA SER A 18 -2.43 -5.17 -29.11
C SER A 18 -3.54 -4.77 -30.08
N GLU A 19 -4.71 -5.35 -29.85
CA GLU A 19 -5.96 -4.91 -30.47
C GLU A 19 -6.23 -3.42 -30.16
N PRO A 20 -6.93 -2.69 -31.04
CA PRO A 20 -7.25 -1.29 -30.81
C PRO A 20 -8.12 -1.14 -29.57
N THR A 21 -7.76 -0.18 -28.70
CA THR A 21 -8.55 0.15 -27.50
C THR A 21 -9.79 0.95 -27.84
N PHE A 22 -9.85 1.54 -29.03
CA PHE A 22 -10.99 2.28 -29.55
C PHE A 22 -11.40 1.73 -30.92
N GLN A 23 -12.68 1.45 -31.10
CA GLN A 23 -13.24 0.97 -32.36
C GLN A 23 -14.67 1.49 -32.60
N ARG A 24 -14.84 2.20 -33.71
CA ARG A 24 -16.13 2.56 -34.31
C ARG A 24 -16.28 1.86 -35.67
N ARG A 25 -17.45 2.02 -36.29
CA ARG A 25 -17.76 1.47 -37.63
C ARG A 25 -16.68 1.79 -38.68
N ASN A 26 -16.12 3.01 -38.65
CA ASN A 26 -15.18 3.51 -39.66
C ASN A 26 -13.82 3.94 -39.08
N ALA A 27 -13.54 3.67 -37.80
CA ALA A 27 -12.31 4.13 -37.15
C ALA A 27 -11.80 3.11 -36.11
N LYS A 28 -10.49 2.94 -36.04
CA LYS A 28 -9.79 2.15 -35.02
C LYS A 28 -8.60 2.93 -34.52
N GLY A 29 -8.28 2.82 -33.24
CA GLY A 29 -7.12 3.50 -32.66
C GLY A 29 -6.73 2.96 -31.28
N TRP A 30 -5.61 3.50 -30.77
CA TRP A 30 -5.05 3.19 -29.45
C TRP A 30 -4.91 4.47 -28.59
N PRO A 31 -5.98 5.25 -28.38
CA PRO A 31 -5.88 6.49 -27.59
C PRO A 31 -5.66 6.23 -26.09
N ASP A 32 -5.99 5.03 -25.60
CA ASP A 32 -5.97 4.72 -24.17
C ASP A 32 -4.59 4.20 -23.73
N LEU A 33 -3.94 4.93 -22.83
CA LEU A 33 -2.60 4.60 -22.33
C LEU A 33 -2.65 4.13 -20.87
N THR A 34 -1.89 3.09 -20.56
CA THR A 34 -1.65 2.63 -19.20
C THR A 34 -0.19 2.89 -18.84
N LEU A 35 0.02 3.77 -17.86
CA LEU A 35 1.34 4.18 -17.40
C LEU A 35 1.56 3.71 -15.95
N VAL A 36 2.80 3.36 -15.63
CA VAL A 36 3.18 2.99 -14.26
C VAL A 36 4.47 3.67 -13.83
N LYS A 37 4.58 3.98 -12.54
CA LYS A 37 5.81 4.51 -11.96
C LYS A 37 6.64 3.38 -11.37
N GLY A 38 7.90 3.27 -11.80
CA GLY A 38 8.86 2.30 -11.29
C GLY A 38 9.06 1.07 -12.19
N VAL A 39 10.32 0.83 -12.55
CA VAL A 39 10.72 -0.22 -13.49
C VAL A 39 10.37 -1.62 -13.01
N GLN A 40 10.44 -1.89 -11.71
CA GLN A 40 10.16 -3.22 -11.17
C GLN A 40 8.68 -3.59 -11.34
N LEU A 41 7.78 -2.64 -11.13
CA LEU A 41 6.35 -2.84 -11.31
C LEU A 41 6.00 -2.99 -12.79
N ALA A 42 6.67 -2.23 -13.67
CA ALA A 42 6.49 -2.38 -15.11
C ALA A 42 6.88 -3.77 -15.63
N ARG A 43 7.96 -4.34 -15.08
CA ARG A 43 8.46 -5.67 -15.49
C ARG A 43 7.59 -6.83 -15.01
N THR A 44 6.84 -6.65 -13.93
CA THR A 44 5.96 -7.70 -13.38
C THR A 44 4.50 -7.48 -13.73
N ALA A 45 4.17 -6.39 -14.42
CA ALA A 45 2.83 -6.13 -14.91
C ALA A 45 2.55 -6.91 -16.20
N SER A 46 1.31 -7.37 -16.37
CA SER A 46 0.78 -7.80 -17.66
C SER A 46 -0.35 -6.86 -18.06
N TRP A 47 -0.53 -6.68 -19.37
CA TRP A 47 -1.49 -5.74 -19.93
C TRP A 47 -2.11 -6.36 -21.17
N LYS A 48 -3.43 -6.25 -21.32
CA LYS A 48 -4.12 -6.66 -22.54
C LYS A 48 -5.43 -5.94 -22.73
N VAL A 49 -5.86 -5.84 -23.98
CA VAL A 49 -7.21 -5.42 -24.34
C VAL A 49 -8.16 -6.62 -24.22
N ARG A 50 -9.35 -6.39 -23.67
CA ARG A 50 -10.40 -7.40 -23.49
C ARG A 50 -11.38 -7.32 -24.66
N GLU A 51 -11.72 -8.47 -25.22
CA GLU A 51 -12.72 -8.64 -26.30
C GLU A 51 -14.16 -8.72 -25.78
N GLU A 52 -14.42 -8.17 -24.60
CA GLU A 52 -15.77 -8.21 -24.01
C GLU A 52 -16.69 -7.22 -24.72
N LEU A 53 -17.92 -7.67 -25.03
CA LEU A 53 -18.93 -6.80 -25.63
C LEU A 53 -19.28 -5.67 -24.67
N SER A 54 -19.05 -4.45 -25.13
CA SER A 54 -19.38 -3.20 -24.45
C SER A 54 -20.30 -2.38 -25.35
N SER A 55 -21.20 -1.60 -24.75
CA SER A 55 -21.98 -0.59 -25.50
C SER A 55 -21.18 0.69 -25.77
N SER A 56 -19.89 0.72 -25.41
CA SER A 56 -18.95 1.79 -25.71
C SER A 56 -18.13 1.46 -26.96
N ASP A 57 -17.66 2.50 -27.63
CA ASP A 57 -16.62 2.46 -28.67
C ASP A 57 -15.20 2.24 -28.10
N HIS A 58 -15.02 2.24 -26.78
CA HIS A 58 -13.78 1.84 -26.11
C HIS A 58 -13.86 0.39 -25.60
N LYS A 59 -12.78 -0.37 -25.80
CA LYS A 59 -12.57 -1.72 -25.27
C LYS A 59 -11.99 -1.64 -23.85
N TYR A 60 -12.34 -2.62 -23.03
CA TYR A 60 -11.78 -2.72 -21.69
C TYR A 60 -10.29 -3.06 -21.72
N ILE A 61 -9.52 -2.41 -20.85
CA ILE A 61 -8.11 -2.72 -20.62
C ILE A 61 -8.00 -3.52 -19.33
N HIS A 62 -7.30 -4.65 -19.39
CA HIS A 62 -6.99 -5.47 -18.23
C HIS A 62 -5.49 -5.40 -17.93
N THR A 63 -5.18 -4.89 -16.74
CA THR A 63 -3.82 -4.85 -16.22
C THR A 63 -3.73 -5.71 -14.97
N GLN A 64 -2.75 -6.60 -14.91
CA GLN A 64 -2.43 -7.36 -13.70
C GLN A 64 -1.06 -6.89 -13.21
N LEU A 65 -0.98 -6.52 -11.93
CA LEU A 65 0.28 -6.09 -11.32
C LEU A 65 0.87 -7.25 -10.51
N GLY A 66 2.07 -7.71 -10.87
CA GLY A 66 2.83 -8.69 -10.10
C GLY A 66 3.48 -8.06 -8.87
N ILE A 67 2.64 -7.54 -7.95
CA ILE A 67 3.09 -7.00 -6.67
C ILE A 67 3.05 -8.08 -5.61
N ASN A 68 4.19 -8.29 -4.94
CA ASN A 68 4.20 -9.01 -3.68
C ASN A 68 3.73 -8.04 -2.60
N VAL A 69 2.41 -7.97 -2.37
CA VAL A 69 1.87 -7.20 -1.26
C VAL A 69 2.30 -7.92 0.02
N GLN A 70 3.39 -7.46 0.63
CA GLN A 70 3.60 -7.72 2.04
C GLN A 70 2.45 -7.03 2.78
N ASN A 71 1.36 -7.78 2.97
CA ASN A 71 0.29 -7.39 3.87
C ASN A 71 0.91 -7.27 5.25
N HIS A 72 1.34 -6.06 5.61
CA HIS A 72 1.78 -5.75 6.95
C HIS A 72 0.54 -5.83 7.82
N THR A 73 0.25 -7.02 8.33
CA THR A 73 -0.76 -7.20 9.36
C THR A 73 -0.18 -6.59 10.62
N TYR A 74 -0.44 -5.30 10.83
CA TYR A 74 -0.07 -4.64 12.07
C TYR A 74 -0.69 -5.42 13.23
N THR A 75 0.18 -5.80 14.18
CA THR A 75 -0.24 -6.45 15.41
C THR A 75 -1.19 -5.52 16.14
N ARG A 76 -2.47 -5.90 16.21
CA ARG A 76 -3.50 -5.09 16.87
C ARG A 76 -3.82 -5.68 18.23
N PHE A 77 -3.79 -4.84 19.26
CA PHE A 77 -4.23 -5.19 20.61
C PHE A 77 -5.71 -4.84 20.80
N LYS A 78 -6.43 -5.67 21.56
CA LYS A 78 -7.82 -5.46 21.92
C LYS A 78 -7.94 -4.52 23.13
N THR A 79 -7.85 -3.21 22.90
CA THR A 79 -7.87 -2.19 23.98
C THR A 79 -9.26 -1.95 24.57
N ALA A 80 -10.34 -2.20 23.82
CA ALA A 80 -11.71 -1.97 24.27
C ALA A 80 -12.19 -2.91 25.40
N TYR A 81 -11.48 -4.01 25.66
CA TYR A 81 -11.90 -5.04 26.63
C TYR A 81 -11.24 -4.86 28.01
N GLY A 82 -10.75 -3.64 28.31
CA GLY A 82 -10.04 -3.32 29.54
C GLY A 82 -8.54 -3.67 29.48
N GLY A 83 -7.89 -3.70 30.65
CA GLY A 83 -6.44 -3.89 30.77
C GLY A 83 -5.64 -2.59 30.90
N HIS A 84 -6.28 -1.43 30.78
CA HIS A 84 -5.63 -0.10 30.89
C HIS A 84 -4.89 0.08 32.21
N ARG A 85 -5.47 -0.33 33.35
CA ARG A 85 -4.79 -0.25 34.65
C ARG A 85 -3.50 -1.07 34.68
N LYS A 86 -3.52 -2.26 34.08
CA LYS A 86 -2.34 -3.14 33.97
C LYS A 86 -1.30 -2.56 33.03
N PHE A 87 -1.73 -1.99 31.90
CA PHE A 87 -0.85 -1.24 31.00
C PHE A 87 -0.18 -0.08 31.72
N SER A 88 -0.95 0.79 32.37
CA SER A 88 -0.42 1.96 33.10
C SER A 88 0.54 1.54 34.22
N MET A 89 0.23 0.47 34.95
CA MET A 89 1.12 -0.08 35.99
C MET A 89 2.47 -0.54 35.42
N HIS A 90 2.47 -1.21 34.25
CA HIS A 90 3.72 -1.63 33.60
C HIS A 90 4.45 -0.45 32.98
N PHE A 91 3.74 0.41 32.25
CA PHE A 91 4.35 1.52 31.52
C PHE A 91 4.94 2.59 32.45
N ARG A 92 4.32 2.83 33.61
CA ARG A 92 4.87 3.73 34.65
C ARG A 92 6.31 3.38 35.06
N LYS A 93 6.70 2.10 34.98
CA LYS A 93 8.06 1.65 35.32
C LYS A 93 9.09 2.03 34.25
N GLU A 94 8.67 2.22 33.00
CA GLU A 94 9.55 2.60 31.88
C GLU A 94 9.73 4.12 31.79
N ILE A 95 8.80 4.91 32.36
CA ILE A 95 8.78 6.39 32.27
C ILE A 95 10.11 7.03 32.72
N PRO A 96 10.70 6.69 33.89
CA PRO A 96 11.91 7.36 34.36
C PRO A 96 13.08 7.22 33.38
N GLN A 97 13.26 6.02 32.81
CA GLN A 97 14.32 5.78 31.82
C GLN A 97 14.08 6.55 30.53
N ILE A 98 12.83 6.59 30.03
CA ILE A 98 12.49 7.33 28.81
C ILE A 98 12.72 8.83 29.02
N GLN A 99 12.31 9.36 30.17
CA GLN A 99 12.53 10.78 30.50
C GLN A 99 14.02 11.12 30.57
N GLN A 100 14.83 10.26 31.19
CA GLN A 100 16.27 10.44 31.26
C GLN A 100 16.91 10.42 29.87
N GLN A 101 16.56 9.45 29.02
CA GLN A 101 17.08 9.38 27.65
C GLN A 101 16.71 10.59 26.80
N LEU A 102 15.48 11.13 26.97
CA LEU A 102 15.07 12.35 26.29
C LEU A 102 15.81 13.59 26.81
N HIS A 103 16.10 13.65 28.10
CA HIS A 103 16.86 14.75 28.70
C HIS A 103 18.32 14.75 28.23
N ASP A 104 18.94 13.57 28.12
CA ASP A 104 20.35 13.42 27.74
C ASP A 104 20.57 13.40 26.22
N CYS A 105 19.49 13.43 25.44
CA CYS A 105 19.51 13.41 23.99
C CYS A 105 20.12 14.70 23.43
N SER A 106 21.24 14.59 22.69
CA SER A 106 21.93 15.73 22.07
C SER A 106 22.14 15.57 20.56
N THR A 107 21.80 14.40 20.01
CA THR A 107 21.99 14.06 18.60
C THR A 107 20.72 13.44 18.00
N ARG A 108 20.62 13.43 16.68
CA ARG A 108 19.49 12.81 15.97
C ARG A 108 19.47 11.30 16.18
N GLU A 109 20.63 10.67 16.19
CA GLU A 109 20.79 9.23 16.35
C GLU A 109 20.26 8.78 17.73
N GLN A 110 20.61 9.51 18.78
CA GLN A 110 20.09 9.28 20.14
C GLN A 110 18.57 9.47 20.21
N LEU A 111 18.02 10.43 19.46
CA LEU A 111 16.57 10.65 19.40
C LEU A 111 15.85 9.48 18.73
N ASP A 112 16.40 8.99 17.62
CA ASP A 112 15.87 7.83 16.89
C ASP A 112 15.94 6.56 17.76
N GLU A 113 17.04 6.35 18.49
CA GLU A 113 17.19 5.26 19.46
C GLU A 113 16.19 5.34 20.61
N THR A 114 16.00 6.54 21.18
CA THR A 114 15.04 6.79 22.26
C THR A 114 13.61 6.55 21.78
N THR A 115 13.29 6.96 20.55
CA THR A 115 11.99 6.70 19.92
C THR A 115 11.75 5.21 19.71
N SER A 116 12.77 4.48 19.22
CA SER A 116 12.72 3.03 19.08
C SER A 116 12.58 2.32 20.43
N PHE A 117 13.24 2.80 21.48
CA PHE A 117 13.09 2.29 22.83
C PHE A 117 11.65 2.49 23.36
N LEU A 118 11.10 3.70 23.23
CA LEU A 118 9.73 4.03 23.62
C LEU A 118 8.69 3.16 22.91
N GLN A 119 8.82 3.00 21.59
CA GLN A 119 7.93 2.14 20.81
C GLN A 119 7.97 0.68 21.30
N ARG A 120 9.16 0.14 21.54
CA ARG A 120 9.34 -1.22 22.09
C ARG A 120 8.76 -1.33 23.51
N ALA A 121 8.94 -0.33 24.35
CA ALA A 121 8.39 -0.30 25.71
C ALA A 121 6.86 -0.31 25.71
N ILE A 122 6.23 0.53 24.87
CA ILE A 122 4.78 0.53 24.66
C ILE A 122 4.31 -0.85 24.20
N PHE A 123 4.98 -1.43 23.19
CA PHE A 123 4.61 -2.73 22.65
C PHE A 123 4.68 -3.85 23.71
N ARG A 124 5.78 -3.93 24.48
CA ARG A 124 5.93 -4.90 25.58
C ARG A 124 4.86 -4.72 26.65
N CYS A 125 4.55 -3.48 27.03
CA CYS A 125 3.50 -3.20 28.00
C CYS A 125 2.12 -3.63 27.47
N CYS A 126 1.85 -3.38 26.19
CA CYS A 126 0.63 -3.83 25.52
C CYS A 126 0.51 -5.36 25.50
N GLN A 127 1.59 -6.10 25.23
CA GLN A 127 1.59 -7.57 25.28
C GLN A 127 1.24 -8.13 26.67
N LYS A 128 1.68 -7.45 27.74
CA LYS A 128 1.36 -7.84 29.12
C LYS A 128 -0.07 -7.48 29.52
N ALA A 129 -0.64 -6.44 28.91
CA ALA A 129 -1.92 -5.85 29.32
C ALA A 129 -3.13 -6.29 28.48
N TYR A 130 -2.94 -6.52 27.18
CA TYR A 130 -4.02 -6.70 26.22
C TYR A 130 -3.88 -8.00 25.42
N LYS A 131 -5.03 -8.56 24.99
CA LYS A 131 -5.05 -9.70 24.07
C LYS A 131 -4.84 -9.24 22.63
N LEU A 132 -4.24 -10.08 21.80
CA LEU A 132 -4.11 -9.84 20.37
C LEU A 132 -5.45 -9.97 19.64
N LYS A 133 -5.70 -9.08 18.68
CA LYS A 133 -6.78 -9.16 17.72
C LYS A 133 -6.29 -10.04 16.56
N LYS A 134 -6.96 -11.16 16.33
CA LYS A 134 -6.72 -11.99 15.14
C LYS A 134 -6.96 -11.13 13.90
N SER A 135 -5.96 -10.96 13.04
CA SER A 135 -6.19 -10.42 11.70
C SER A 135 -6.87 -11.50 10.87
N GLN A 136 -8.09 -11.24 10.42
CA GLN A 136 -8.61 -12.00 9.29
C GLN A 136 -7.77 -11.57 8.08
N THR A 137 -7.01 -12.51 7.54
CA THR A 137 -6.41 -12.34 6.21
C THR A 137 -7.58 -12.37 5.23
N ILE A 138 -8.11 -11.21 4.88
CA ILE A 138 -9.11 -11.11 3.82
C ILE A 138 -8.33 -11.23 2.52
N TYR A 139 -8.08 -12.47 2.07
CA TYR A 139 -7.84 -12.71 0.66
C TYR A 139 -9.17 -12.52 -0.06
N LYS A 140 -9.50 -11.27 -0.38
CA LYS A 140 -10.40 -10.98 -1.48
C LYS A 140 -9.52 -10.42 -2.57
N GLY A 141 -9.33 -11.20 -3.63
CA GLY A 141 -8.79 -10.69 -4.88
C GLY A 141 -9.55 -9.42 -5.21
N HIS A 142 -8.89 -8.28 -5.03
CA HIS A 142 -9.44 -7.01 -5.45
C HIS A 142 -9.36 -7.03 -6.98
N LEU A 143 -10.47 -7.41 -7.62
CA LEU A 143 -10.82 -6.79 -8.87
C LEU A 143 -11.00 -5.31 -8.54
N VAL A 144 -9.98 -4.51 -8.85
CA VAL A 144 -10.14 -3.07 -8.90
C VAL A 144 -11.03 -2.82 -10.11
N ASP A 145 -12.34 -2.84 -9.88
CA ASP A 145 -13.32 -2.42 -10.87
C ASP A 145 -13.25 -0.89 -10.96
N THR A 146 -12.38 -0.39 -11.83
CA THR A 146 -12.40 1.01 -12.25
C THR A 146 -13.56 1.22 -13.21
N ARG A 147 -14.79 1.06 -12.72
CA ARG A 147 -15.96 1.68 -13.35
C ARG A 147 -15.86 3.17 -13.13
N ALA A 148 -15.22 3.85 -14.08
CA ALA A 148 -15.50 5.25 -14.33
C ALA A 148 -17.00 5.34 -14.64
N ARG A 149 -17.77 5.86 -13.67
CA ARG A 149 -19.15 6.28 -13.91
C ARG A 149 -19.07 7.60 -14.67
N HIS A 150 -19.47 7.55 -15.94
CA HIS A 150 -20.00 8.71 -16.64
C HIS A 150 -21.52 8.55 -16.74
#